data_AF-A0A3B0XR03-F1
#
_entry.id   AF-A0A3B0XR03-F1
#
_cell.length_a   1.000
_cell.length_b   1.000
_cell.length_c   1.000
_cell.angle_alpha   90.00
_cell.angle_beta   90.00
_cell.angle_gamma   90.00
#
_symmetry.space_group_name_H-M   'P 1'
#
loop_
_entity.id
_entity.type
_entity.pdbx_description
1 polymer ?
#
loop_
_entity_poly.entity_id
_entity_poly.type
_entity_poly.pdbx_seq_one_letter_code
_entity_poly.pdbx_strand_id
1 'polypeptide(L)'
;MKKKSAGKIIRELSRLGVSVMNAQKISKGHGLKGERARQFIIDNDLLDFSITPLQQKELFLISYAEMISSVKRISRKKINVRNYGAVDWSKLDGRIKDIVFDLRYRGDYTDDSRKLIQKHIARNDLKAFKKAMKDRAFWRSKQDVPEVRFNEHIAWLNK
;
A
#
# COMPACT_ATOMS: atom_id res chain seq x y z
N MET A 1 2.58 12.88 0.58
CA MET A 1 2.18 13.35 -0.77
C MET A 1 3.25 13.17 -1.86
N LYS A 2 4.41 12.57 -1.55
CA LYS A 2 5.58 12.41 -2.45
C LYS A 2 5.26 11.91 -3.87
N LYS A 3 4.28 11.02 -4.04
CA LYS A 3 4.00 10.34 -5.32
C LYS A 3 2.68 10.73 -6.00
N LYS A 4 1.87 11.60 -5.36
CA LYS A 4 0.58 12.04 -5.92
C LYS A 4 0.72 13.48 -6.41
N SER A 5 0.56 13.75 -7.71
CA SER A 5 0.68 15.12 -8.26
C SER A 5 -0.33 16.09 -7.63
N ALA A 6 0.00 17.38 -7.61
CA ALA A 6 -0.88 18.43 -7.09
C ALA A 6 -2.29 18.38 -7.73
N GLY A 7 -2.36 18.25 -9.05
CA GLY A 7 -3.64 18.13 -9.75
C GLY A 7 -4.46 16.89 -9.35
N LYS A 8 -3.80 15.77 -9.02
CA LYS A 8 -4.50 14.58 -8.51
C LYS A 8 -5.07 14.82 -7.11
N ILE A 9 -4.31 15.49 -6.24
CA ILE A 9 -4.74 15.84 -4.88
C ILE A 9 -5.99 16.73 -4.93
N ILE A 10 -5.96 17.80 -5.75
CA ILE A 10 -7.10 18.72 -5.90
C ILE A 10 -8.35 17.94 -6.32
N ARG A 11 -8.25 17.17 -7.42
CA ARG A 11 -9.38 16.40 -7.94
C ARG A 11 -9.94 15.40 -6.93
N GLU A 12 -9.09 14.63 -6.26
CA GLU A 12 -9.53 13.63 -5.28
C GLU A 12 -10.23 14.25 -4.09
N LEU A 13 -9.64 15.31 -3.50
CA LEU A 13 -10.20 15.97 -2.32
C LEU A 13 -11.50 16.70 -2.66
N SER A 14 -11.54 17.46 -3.75
CA SER A 14 -12.74 18.17 -4.17
C SER A 14 -13.89 17.24 -4.53
N ARG A 15 -13.61 16.09 -5.18
CA ARG A 15 -14.63 15.07 -5.46
C ARG A 15 -15.25 14.48 -4.18
N LEU A 16 -14.51 14.48 -3.08
CA LEU A 16 -14.98 13.99 -1.78
C LEU A 16 -15.59 15.08 -0.90
N GLY A 17 -15.84 16.27 -1.45
CA GLY A 17 -16.49 17.37 -0.74
C GLY A 17 -15.56 18.20 0.15
N VAL A 18 -14.23 18.05 0.03
CA VAL A 18 -13.29 19.01 0.64
C VAL A 18 -13.33 20.29 -0.19
N SER A 19 -13.43 21.44 0.47
CA SER A 19 -13.51 22.74 -0.24
C SER A 19 -12.34 22.90 -1.22
N VAL A 20 -12.62 23.48 -2.39
CA VAL A 20 -11.59 23.67 -3.44
C VAL A 20 -10.40 24.47 -2.91
N MET A 21 -10.65 25.48 -2.07
CA MET A 21 -9.62 26.25 -1.40
C MET A 21 -8.70 25.37 -0.52
N ASN A 22 -9.28 24.50 0.31
CA ASN A 22 -8.49 23.59 1.15
C ASN A 22 -7.77 22.53 0.30
N ALA A 23 -8.42 21.99 -0.73
CA ALA A 23 -7.80 21.05 -1.65
C ALA A 23 -6.60 21.67 -2.39
N GLN A 24 -6.71 22.91 -2.84
CA GLN A 24 -5.62 23.68 -3.46
C GLN A 24 -4.50 23.96 -2.46
N LYS A 25 -4.82 24.43 -1.24
CA LYS A 25 -3.86 24.65 -0.16
C LYS A 25 -3.06 23.36 0.09
N ILE A 26 -3.73 22.25 0.40
CA ILE A 26 -3.11 20.95 0.66
C ILE A 26 -2.25 20.50 -0.53
N SER A 27 -2.71 20.69 -1.78
CA SER A 27 -1.95 20.27 -2.97
C SER A 27 -0.56 20.90 -3.11
N LYS A 28 -0.33 22.08 -2.52
CA LYS A 28 0.98 22.75 -2.49
C LYS A 28 2.03 21.97 -1.69
N GLY A 29 1.60 21.10 -0.77
CA GLY A 29 2.47 20.18 -0.03
C GLY A 29 2.95 18.97 -0.86
N HIS A 30 2.59 18.89 -2.15
CA HIS A 30 3.07 17.86 -3.05
C HIS A 30 4.61 17.78 -3.05
N GLY A 31 5.15 16.55 -3.07
CA GLY A 31 6.60 16.33 -3.13
C GLY A 31 7.36 16.54 -1.81
N LEU A 32 6.81 17.31 -0.85
CA LEU A 32 7.45 17.60 0.44
C LEU A 32 7.56 16.36 1.33
N LYS A 33 8.63 16.32 2.14
CA LYS A 33 9.01 15.22 3.06
C LYS A 33 9.81 15.76 4.24
N GLY A 34 9.85 14.98 5.32
CA GLY A 34 10.64 15.30 6.51
C GLY A 34 10.28 16.68 7.04
N GLU A 35 11.29 17.45 7.41
CA GLU A 35 11.10 18.77 8.01
C GLU A 35 10.34 19.75 7.12
N ARG A 36 10.57 19.72 5.80
CA ARG A 36 9.83 20.58 4.86
C ARG A 36 8.33 20.30 4.87
N ALA A 37 7.92 19.04 5.06
CA ALA A 37 6.50 18.70 5.16
C ALA A 37 5.90 19.12 6.50
N ARG A 38 6.67 19.05 7.60
CA ARG A 38 6.25 19.54 8.91
C ARG A 38 6.04 21.04 8.90
N GLN A 39 7.04 21.79 8.42
CA GLN A 39 6.97 23.24 8.32
C GLN A 39 5.80 23.68 7.42
N PHE A 40 5.57 23.00 6.31
CA PHE A 40 4.41 23.28 5.45
C PHE A 40 3.06 23.19 6.18
N ILE A 41 2.88 22.20 7.06
CA ILE A 41 1.65 22.05 7.86
C ILE A 41 1.46 23.25 8.79
N ILE A 42 2.55 23.70 9.43
CA ILE A 42 2.55 24.87 10.33
C ILE A 42 2.25 26.14 9.53
N ASP A 43 3.03 26.40 8.48
CA ASP A 43 2.93 27.63 7.67
C ASP A 43 1.57 27.81 6.98
N ASN A 44 0.83 26.72 6.77
CA ASN A 44 -0.46 26.74 6.08
C ASN A 44 -1.66 26.57 7.03
N ASP A 45 -1.42 26.57 8.34
CA ASP A 45 -2.44 26.42 9.38
C ASP A 45 -3.28 25.14 9.18
N LEU A 46 -2.58 24.00 9.12
CA LEU A 46 -3.17 22.68 8.88
C LEU A 46 -3.07 21.74 10.08
N LEU A 47 -2.67 22.23 11.26
CA LEU A 47 -2.51 21.40 12.46
C LEU A 47 -3.85 20.83 12.94
N ASP A 48 -4.89 21.67 12.97
CA ASP A 48 -6.24 21.28 13.39
C ASP A 48 -7.16 20.93 12.21
N PHE A 49 -6.63 21.02 10.98
CA PHE A 49 -7.38 20.64 9.79
C PHE A 49 -7.56 19.12 9.76
N SER A 50 -8.82 18.68 9.69
CA SER A 50 -9.16 17.28 9.48
C SER A 50 -10.23 17.11 8.41
N ILE A 51 -10.10 16.03 7.64
CA ILE A 51 -11.16 15.54 6.77
C ILE A 51 -12.01 14.52 7.53
N THR A 52 -13.28 14.39 7.16
CA THR A 52 -14.22 13.53 7.87
C THR A 52 -13.82 12.05 7.79
N PRO A 53 -14.24 11.19 8.74
CA PRO A 53 -13.97 9.76 8.66
C PRO A 53 -14.45 9.12 7.35
N LEU A 54 -15.57 9.58 6.80
CA LEU A 54 -16.08 9.14 5.49
C LEU A 54 -15.10 9.52 4.37
N GLN A 55 -14.63 10.77 4.33
CA GLN A 55 -13.63 11.23 3.35
C GLN A 55 -12.31 10.46 3.46
N GLN A 56 -11.85 10.16 4.68
CA GLN A 56 -10.66 9.34 4.92
C GLN A 56 -10.83 7.93 4.35
N LYS A 57 -11.98 7.29 4.62
CA LYS A 57 -12.31 5.96 4.09
C LYS A 57 -12.31 5.95 2.55
N GLU A 58 -12.94 6.94 1.93
CA GLU A 58 -12.97 7.03 0.46
C GLU A 58 -11.57 7.25 -0.15
N LEU A 59 -10.74 8.11 0.45
CA LEU A 59 -9.34 8.26 0.04
C LEU A 59 -8.52 6.97 0.22
N PHE A 60 -8.79 6.23 1.28
CA PHE A 60 -8.19 4.92 1.51
C PHE A 60 -8.60 3.93 0.42
N LEU A 61 -9.87 3.84 0.06
CA LEU A 61 -10.35 2.94 -1.00
C LEU A 61 -9.72 3.26 -2.37
N ILE A 62 -9.53 4.54 -2.70
CA ILE A 62 -8.79 4.95 -3.90
C ILE A 62 -7.35 4.41 -3.84
N SER A 63 -6.68 4.60 -2.72
CA SER A 63 -5.30 4.13 -2.52
C SER A 63 -5.21 2.60 -2.56
N TYR A 64 -6.21 1.91 -2.00
CA TYR A 64 -6.34 0.45 -2.03
C TYR A 64 -6.42 -0.07 -3.47
N ALA A 65 -7.32 0.50 -4.27
CA ALA A 65 -7.48 0.14 -5.67
C ALA A 65 -6.19 0.36 -6.48
N GLU A 66 -5.46 1.44 -6.22
CA GLU A 66 -4.17 1.72 -6.86
C GLU A 66 -3.09 0.72 -6.49
N MET A 67 -3.00 0.34 -5.22
CA MET A 67 -2.02 -0.66 -4.77
C MET A 67 -2.33 -2.02 -5.40
N ILE A 68 -3.57 -2.49 -5.35
CA ILE A 68 -3.99 -3.74 -5.99
C ILE A 68 -3.70 -3.72 -7.50
N SER A 69 -4.03 -2.62 -8.19
CA SER A 69 -3.74 -2.47 -9.62
C SER A 69 -2.24 -2.52 -9.90
N SER A 70 -1.43 -1.93 -9.02
CA SER A 70 0.02 -2.02 -9.12
C SER A 70 0.53 -3.44 -8.92
N VAL A 71 0.00 -4.20 -7.95
CA VAL A 71 0.41 -5.61 -7.78
C VAL A 71 0.00 -6.43 -8.99
N LYS A 72 -1.26 -6.33 -9.45
CA LYS A 72 -1.75 -6.98 -10.68
C LYS A 72 -0.81 -6.74 -11.86
N ARG A 73 -0.45 -5.48 -12.10
CA ARG A 73 0.49 -5.10 -13.18
C ARG A 73 1.87 -5.73 -13.00
N ILE A 74 2.42 -5.74 -11.78
CA ILE A 74 3.72 -6.35 -11.48
C ILE A 74 3.65 -7.87 -11.73
N SER A 75 2.66 -8.56 -11.18
CA SER A 75 2.51 -10.01 -11.32
C SER A 75 2.30 -10.45 -12.78
N ARG A 76 1.67 -9.61 -13.61
CA ARG A 76 1.44 -9.88 -15.04
C ARG A 76 2.65 -9.63 -15.94
N LYS A 77 3.74 -9.04 -15.45
CA LYS A 77 4.96 -8.86 -16.26
C LYS A 77 5.44 -10.22 -16.74
N LYS A 78 5.83 -10.33 -18.02
CA LYS A 78 6.30 -11.59 -18.66
C LYS A 78 7.33 -12.33 -17.81
N ILE A 79 8.32 -11.60 -17.27
CA ILE A 79 9.35 -12.15 -16.38
C ILE A 79 8.77 -12.80 -15.12
N ASN A 80 7.78 -12.17 -14.48
CA ASN A 80 7.19 -12.68 -13.25
C ASN A 80 6.26 -13.85 -13.52
N VAL A 81 5.51 -13.81 -14.62
CA VAL A 81 4.70 -14.96 -15.06
C VAL A 81 5.60 -16.16 -15.35
N ARG A 82 6.72 -15.96 -16.06
CA ARG A 82 7.68 -17.02 -16.34
C ARG A 82 8.31 -17.58 -15.06
N ASN A 83 8.74 -16.72 -14.14
CA ASN A 83 9.47 -17.15 -12.95
C ASN A 83 8.56 -17.77 -11.87
N TYR A 84 7.31 -17.32 -11.77
CA TYR A 84 6.44 -17.63 -10.63
C TYR A 84 5.08 -18.22 -11.00
N GLY A 85 4.65 -18.05 -12.25
CA GLY A 85 3.31 -18.40 -12.72
C GLY A 85 2.37 -17.20 -12.82
N ALA A 86 1.29 -17.37 -13.59
CA ALA A 86 0.22 -16.37 -13.69
C ALA A 86 -0.63 -16.37 -12.41
N VAL A 87 -1.04 -15.18 -11.96
CA VAL A 87 -1.92 -15.02 -10.78
C VAL A 87 -3.36 -14.87 -11.25
N ASP A 88 -4.23 -15.81 -10.85
CA ASP A 88 -5.68 -15.66 -11.00
C ASP A 88 -6.25 -14.84 -9.83
N TRP A 89 -6.43 -13.54 -10.08
CA TRP A 89 -6.94 -12.59 -9.07
C TRP A 89 -8.39 -12.84 -8.66
N SER A 90 -9.19 -13.49 -9.52
CA SER A 90 -10.60 -13.76 -9.22
C SER A 90 -10.72 -14.84 -8.14
N LYS A 91 -9.84 -15.85 -8.19
CA LYS A 91 -9.86 -17.01 -7.28
C LYS A 91 -8.86 -16.92 -6.12
N LEU A 92 -7.96 -15.95 -6.12
CA LEU A 92 -6.94 -15.79 -5.09
C LEU A 92 -7.56 -15.59 -3.69
N ASP A 93 -7.06 -16.32 -2.70
CA ASP A 93 -7.50 -16.27 -1.29
C ASP A 93 -7.47 -14.84 -0.75
N GLY A 94 -8.54 -14.44 -0.05
CA GLY A 94 -8.69 -13.09 0.50
C GLY A 94 -7.56 -12.69 1.44
N ARG A 95 -7.06 -13.62 2.26
CA ARG A 95 -5.97 -13.35 3.20
C ARG A 95 -4.66 -13.07 2.46
N ILE A 96 -4.40 -13.79 1.38
CA ILE A 96 -3.23 -13.52 0.52
C ILE A 96 -3.38 -12.13 -0.11
N LYS A 97 -4.56 -11.80 -0.64
CA LYS A 97 -4.83 -10.48 -1.23
C LYS A 97 -4.54 -9.34 -0.24
N ASP A 98 -5.02 -9.47 1.00
CA ASP A 98 -4.87 -8.43 2.01
C ASP A 98 -3.42 -8.22 2.45
N ILE A 99 -2.68 -9.30 2.68
CA ILE A 99 -1.24 -9.21 3.01
C ILE A 99 -0.47 -8.61 1.84
N VAL A 100 -0.73 -9.04 0.62
CA VAL A 100 -0.02 -8.54 -0.56
C VAL A 100 -0.33 -7.06 -0.81
N PHE A 101 -1.57 -6.64 -0.56
CA PHE A 101 -1.93 -5.23 -0.53
C PHE A 101 -1.10 -4.46 0.51
N ASP A 102 -1.06 -4.93 1.75
CA ASP A 102 -0.37 -4.21 2.83
C ASP A 102 1.14 -4.12 2.57
N LEU A 103 1.77 -5.21 2.10
CA LEU A 103 3.16 -5.21 1.65
C LEU A 103 3.37 -4.17 0.55
N ARG A 104 2.44 -4.06 -0.41
CA ARG A 104 2.57 -3.06 -1.47
C ARG A 104 2.39 -1.64 -0.97
N TYR A 105 1.46 -1.42 -0.04
CA TYR A 105 1.16 -0.13 0.55
C TYR A 105 2.34 0.40 1.38
N ARG A 106 2.92 -0.45 2.23
CA ARG A 106 4.11 -0.12 3.04
C ARG A 106 5.37 0.06 2.19
N GLY A 107 5.48 -0.68 1.09
CA GLY A 107 6.66 -0.68 0.23
C GLY A 107 7.50 -1.97 0.31
N ASP A 108 7.09 -2.93 1.14
CA ASP A 108 7.76 -4.21 1.38
C ASP A 108 7.55 -5.22 0.24
N TYR A 109 6.66 -4.93 -0.73
CA TYR A 109 6.49 -5.73 -1.95
C TYR A 109 7.57 -5.38 -3.01
N THR A 110 8.82 -5.75 -2.70
CA THR A 110 10.06 -5.54 -3.45
C THR A 110 10.37 -6.70 -4.39
N ASP A 111 11.47 -6.64 -5.15
CA ASP A 111 11.90 -7.78 -5.97
C ASP A 111 12.32 -8.98 -5.10
N ASP A 112 12.96 -8.72 -3.96
CA ASP A 112 13.39 -9.77 -3.05
C ASP A 112 12.22 -10.45 -2.36
N SER A 113 11.22 -9.68 -1.88
CA SER A 113 10.05 -10.31 -1.28
C SER A 113 9.23 -11.08 -2.29
N ARG A 114 9.17 -10.63 -3.56
CA ARG A 114 8.57 -11.40 -4.64
C ARG A 114 9.26 -12.74 -4.90
N LYS A 115 10.60 -12.80 -4.86
CA LYS A 115 11.33 -14.08 -4.98
C LYS A 115 10.87 -15.08 -3.92
N LEU A 116 10.56 -14.59 -2.71
CA LEU A 116 10.09 -15.40 -1.60
C LEU A 116 8.61 -15.83 -1.76
N ILE A 117 7.70 -14.91 -2.09
CA ILE A 117 6.25 -15.16 -1.96
C ILE A 117 5.48 -15.32 -3.28
N GLN A 118 5.99 -14.80 -4.41
CA GLN A 118 5.18 -14.64 -5.63
C GLN A 118 4.70 -15.97 -6.22
N LYS A 119 5.52 -17.02 -6.10
CA LYS A 119 5.17 -18.37 -6.55
C LYS A 119 3.98 -18.95 -5.78
N HIS A 120 3.90 -18.67 -4.48
CA HIS A 120 2.78 -19.12 -3.64
C HIS A 120 1.51 -18.33 -3.94
N ILE A 121 1.63 -17.03 -4.23
CA ILE A 121 0.50 -16.20 -4.70
C ILE A 121 -0.06 -16.75 -6.03
N ALA A 122 0.80 -17.03 -7.01
CA ALA A 122 0.36 -17.53 -8.32
C ALA A 122 -0.36 -18.88 -8.23
N ARG A 123 0.07 -19.74 -7.31
CA ARG A 123 -0.53 -21.06 -7.06
C ARG A 123 -1.73 -21.03 -6.13
N ASN A 124 -2.08 -19.85 -5.59
CA ASN A 124 -3.07 -19.71 -4.53
C ASN A 124 -2.80 -20.65 -3.32
N ASP A 125 -1.53 -20.87 -3.02
CA ASP A 125 -1.09 -21.81 -1.98
C ASP A 125 -0.90 -21.05 -0.66
N LEU A 126 -1.99 -20.95 0.11
CA LEU A 126 -1.98 -20.27 1.39
C LEU A 126 -1.02 -20.91 2.40
N LYS A 127 -0.90 -22.24 2.41
CA LYS A 127 -0.05 -22.96 3.38
C LYS A 127 1.41 -22.58 3.17
N ALA A 128 1.87 -22.63 1.92
CA ALA A 128 3.25 -22.25 1.60
C ALA A 128 3.47 -20.73 1.71
N PHE A 129 2.48 -19.90 1.32
CA PHE A 129 2.54 -18.46 1.52
C PHE A 129 2.72 -18.11 3.00
N LYS A 130 1.93 -18.72 3.88
CA LYS A 130 2.03 -18.56 5.34
C LYS A 130 3.38 -18.98 5.88
N LYS A 131 3.95 -20.09 5.40
CA LYS A 131 5.30 -20.51 5.78
C LYS A 131 6.34 -19.46 5.40
N ALA A 132 6.23 -18.89 4.20
CA ALA A 132 7.11 -17.82 3.73
C ALA A 132 6.94 -16.51 4.53
N MET A 133 5.71 -16.16 4.93
CA MET A 133 5.45 -15.00 5.78
C MET A 133 6.01 -15.14 7.21
N LYS A 134 6.26 -16.37 7.67
CA LYS A 134 6.88 -16.65 8.98
C LYS A 134 8.40 -16.49 9.01
N ASP A 135 9.05 -16.22 7.88
CA ASP A 135 10.49 -15.99 7.82
C ASP A 135 10.86 -14.68 8.52
N ARG A 136 11.09 -14.75 9.83
CA ARG A 136 11.39 -13.59 10.67
C ARG A 136 12.67 -12.88 10.22
N ALA A 137 13.70 -13.63 9.82
CA ALA A 137 14.96 -13.04 9.39
C ALA A 137 14.77 -12.21 8.11
N PHE A 138 13.98 -12.73 7.16
CA PHE A 138 13.64 -11.99 5.96
C PHE A 138 12.80 -10.74 6.26
N TRP A 139 11.69 -10.88 7.00
CA TRP A 139 10.74 -9.77 7.18
C TRP A 139 11.21 -8.72 8.20
N ARG A 140 11.75 -9.13 9.34
CA ARG A 140 12.22 -8.20 10.38
C ARG A 140 13.58 -7.63 10.06
N SER A 141 14.57 -8.49 9.75
CA SER A 141 15.96 -8.05 9.65
C SER A 141 16.28 -7.48 8.27
N LYS A 142 15.79 -8.10 7.19
CA LYS A 142 16.11 -7.66 5.81
C LYS A 142 15.13 -6.63 5.24
N GLN A 143 13.83 -6.75 5.52
CA GLN A 143 12.81 -5.82 5.02
C GLN A 143 12.40 -4.75 6.04
N ASP A 144 12.91 -4.80 7.27
CA ASP A 144 12.59 -3.83 8.34
C ASP A 144 11.07 -3.68 8.60
N VAL A 145 10.31 -4.76 8.46
CA VAL A 145 8.87 -4.78 8.78
C VAL A 145 8.72 -4.75 10.28
N PRO A 146 8.09 -3.75 10.95
CA PRO A 146 7.99 -3.67 12.41
C PRO A 146 7.43 -4.94 13.08
N GLU A 147 7.83 -5.23 14.33
CA GLU A 147 7.46 -6.47 15.02
C GLU A 147 5.95 -6.65 15.18
N VAL A 148 5.28 -5.57 15.62
CA VAL A 148 3.82 -5.55 15.72
C VAL A 148 3.19 -5.92 14.38
N ARG A 149 3.67 -5.32 13.29
CA ARG A 149 3.14 -5.58 11.95
C ARG A 149 3.39 -7.01 11.47
N PHE A 150 4.59 -7.54 11.73
CA PHE A 150 4.90 -8.93 11.43
C PHE A 150 3.94 -9.87 12.18
N ASN A 151 3.72 -9.63 13.48
CA ASN A 151 2.81 -10.45 14.28
C ASN A 151 1.36 -10.35 13.79
N GLU A 152 0.89 -9.15 13.40
CA GLU A 152 -0.43 -8.93 12.79
C GLU A 152 -0.63 -9.72 11.49
N HIS A 153 0.38 -9.74 10.61
CA HIS A 153 0.34 -10.53 9.38
C HIS A 153 0.20 -12.02 9.67
N ILE A 154 0.96 -12.53 10.64
CA ILE A 154 0.87 -13.95 11.04
C ILE A 154 -0.48 -14.26 11.66
N ALA A 155 -1.00 -13.40 12.54
CA ALA A 155 -2.31 -13.56 13.14
C ALA A 155 -3.43 -13.57 12.09
N TRP A 156 -3.35 -12.66 11.11
CA TRP A 156 -4.31 -12.61 10.00
C TRP A 156 -4.32 -13.89 9.16
N LEU A 157 -3.15 -14.46 8.88
CA LEU A 157 -3.01 -15.73 8.13
C LEU A 157 -3.37 -16.99 8.94
N ASN A 158 -3.66 -16.83 10.24
CA ASN A 158 -4.12 -17.91 11.12
C ASN A 158 -5.65 -17.93 11.31
N LYS A 159 -6.36 -16.88 10.92
CA LYS A 159 -7.83 -16.87 10.84
C LYS A 159 -8.28 -17.74 9.67
#